data_AF-A0A5C8VPD5-F1
#
_entry.id   AF-A0A5C8VPD5-F1
#
_cell.length_a   1.000
_cell.length_b   1.000
_cell.length_c   1.000
_cell.angle_alpha   90.00
_cell.angle_beta   90.00
_cell.angle_gamma   90.00
#
_symmetry.space_group_name_H-M   'P 1'
#
loop_
_entity.id
_entity.type
_entity.pdbx_description
1 polymer ?
#
loop_
_entity_poly.entity_id
_entity_poly.type
_entity_poly.pdbx_seq_one_letter_code
_entity_poly.pdbx_strand_id
1 'polypeptide(L)' 'MGADAAEPLTVERLSADGWEIAGYTGTFDNRSSLILFRKKDTQYLVQCSILYDVTRNPRVITNCYELH' A
#
# COMPACT_ATOMS: atom_id res chain seq x y z
N MET A 1 14.25 23.78 3.51
CA MET A 1 13.61 22.71 4.32
C MET A 1 13.31 21.58 3.36
N GLY A 2 14.22 20.60 3.27
CA GLY A 2 14.06 19.45 2.38
C GLY A 2 13.04 18.50 2.97
N ALA A 3 12.07 18.07 2.16
CA ALA A 3 11.35 16.85 2.43
C ALA A 3 12.41 15.74 2.47
N ASP A 4 12.65 15.19 3.66
CA ASP A 4 13.32 13.92 3.81
C ASP A 4 12.45 12.94 3.02
N ALA A 5 12.86 12.63 1.79
CA ALA A 5 12.14 11.71 0.92
C ALA A 5 12.37 10.31 1.49
N ALA A 6 11.69 10.03 2.61
CA ALA A 6 11.52 8.68 3.12
C ALA A 6 11.16 7.81 1.93
N GLU A 7 11.93 6.74 1.74
CA GLU A 7 11.73 5.84 0.61
C GLU A 7 10.25 5.46 0.53
N PRO A 8 9.66 5.46 -0.68
CA PRO A 8 8.23 5.28 -0.83
C PRO A 8 7.81 3.96 -0.18
N LEU A 9 6.75 3.99 0.62
CA LEU A 9 6.14 2.79 1.14
C LEU A 9 5.68 1.93 -0.04
N THR A 10 6.16 0.69 -0.11
CA THR A 10 5.72 -0.31 -1.08
C THR A 10 5.29 -1.58 -0.37
N VAL A 11 4.49 -2.39 -1.07
CA VAL A 11 4.02 -3.68 -0.56
C VAL A 11 5.21 -4.60 -0.23
N GLU A 12 6.23 -4.61 -1.09
CA GLU A 12 7.43 -5.43 -0.93
C GLU A 12 8.22 -5.01 0.31
N ARG A 13 8.35 -3.70 0.53
CA ARG A 13 9.08 -3.18 1.68
C ARG A 13 8.34 -3.41 2.98
N LEU A 14 7.03 -3.18 3.01
CA LEU A 14 6.20 -3.50 4.17
C LEU A 14 6.34 -4.99 4.53
N SER A 15 6.28 -5.87 3.54
CA SER A 15 6.48 -7.32 3.75
C SER A 15 7.89 -7.65 4.25
N ALA A 16 8.94 -7.00 3.73
CA ALA A 16 10.32 -7.21 4.15
C ALA A 16 10.59 -6.67 5.58
N ASP A 17 9.92 -5.57 5.94
CA ASP A 17 10.06 -4.89 7.24
C ASP A 17 9.21 -5.51 8.35
N GLY A 18 8.57 -6.66 8.09
CA GLY A 18 7.80 -7.42 9.06
C GLY A 18 6.40 -6.87 9.35
N TRP A 19 5.83 -6.08 8.43
CA TRP A 19 4.41 -5.77 8.48
C TRP A 19 3.59 -6.99 8.07
N GLU A 20 2.52 -7.25 8.80
CA GLU A 20 1.58 -8.34 8.55
C GLU A 20 0.33 -7.83 7.83
N ILE A 21 -0.23 -8.63 6.92
CA ILE A 21 -1.52 -8.32 6.30
C ILE A 21 -2.62 -8.52 7.35
N ALA A 22 -3.30 -7.43 7.71
CA ALA A 22 -4.46 -7.42 8.58
C ALA A 22 -5.77 -7.72 7.82
N GLY A 23 -5.83 -7.39 6.53
CA GLY A 23 -6.97 -7.67 5.67
C GLY A 23 -6.74 -7.20 4.24
N TYR A 24 -7.55 -7.70 3.31
CA TYR A 24 -7.55 -7.23 1.93
C TYR A 24 -8.98 -7.27 1.37
N THR A 25 -9.26 -6.40 0.41
CA THR A 25 -10.51 -6.38 -0.34
C THR A 25 -10.25 -5.92 -1.77
N GLY A 26 -11.14 -6.30 -2.68
CA GLY A 26 -11.07 -5.91 -4.09
C GLY A 26 -12.43 -5.45 -4.60
N THR A 27 -12.43 -4.65 -5.66
CA THR A 27 -13.67 -4.31 -6.37
C THR A 27 -14.15 -5.48 -7.21
N PHE A 28 -15.45 -5.53 -7.46
CA PHE A 28 -16.09 -6.60 -8.25
C PHE A 28 -15.51 -6.77 -9.66
N ASP A 29 -15.01 -5.68 -10.25
CA ASP A 29 -14.39 -5.67 -11.57
C ASP A 29 -12.88 -5.95 -11.55
N ASN A 30 -12.31 -6.28 -10.38
CA ASN A 30 -10.88 -6.52 -10.15
C ASN A 30 -9.96 -5.37 -10.59
N ARG A 31 -10.50 -4.16 -10.74
CA ARG A 31 -9.71 -2.99 -11.14
C ARG A 31 -9.03 -2.33 -9.97
N SER A 32 -9.52 -2.50 -8.75
CA SER A 32 -8.79 -2.04 -7.58
C SER A 32 -8.80 -3.03 -6.44
N SER A 33 -7.74 -2.98 -5.65
CA SER A 33 -7.56 -3.77 -4.44
C SER A 33 -6.99 -2.88 -3.34
N LEU A 34 -7.42 -3.13 -2.12
CA LEU A 34 -6.92 -2.50 -0.91
C LEU A 34 -6.31 -3.59 -0.04
N ILE A 35 -5.10 -3.37 0.43
CA ILE A 35 -4.41 -4.23 1.39
C ILE A 35 -4.11 -3.41 2.63
N LEU A 36 -4.53 -3.90 3.78
CA LEU A 36 -4.29 -3.28 5.07
C LEU A 36 -3.17 -4.04 5.78
N PHE A 37 -2.13 -3.32 6.16
CA PHE A 37 -0.99 -3.82 6.90
C PHE A 37 -1.03 -3.31 8.34
N ARG A 38 -0.59 -4.16 9.25
CA ARG A 38 -0.33 -3.83 10.66
C ARG A 38 1.06 -4.28 11.03
N LYS A 39 1.66 -3.65 12.04
CA LYS A 39 2.91 -4.11 12.63
C LYS A 39 2.79 -4.09 14.14
N LYS A 40 3.32 -5.13 14.77
CA LYS A 40 3.36 -5.19 16.23
C LYS A 40 4.10 -3.95 16.77
N ASP A 41 3.62 -3.40 17.87
CA ASP A 41 4.21 -2.24 18.54
C ASP A 41 4.18 -0.93 17.71
N THR A 42 3.40 -0.90 16.62
CA THR A 42 3.15 0.30 15.82
C THR A 42 1.69 0.75 16.00
N GLN A 43 1.47 2.04 16.25
CA GLN A 43 0.13 2.58 16.57
C GLN A 43 -0.71 2.92 15.34
N TYR A 44 -0.14 2.83 14.14
CA TYR A 44 -0.80 3.14 12.89
C TYR A 44 -0.84 1.91 11.97
N LEU A 45 -1.75 1.95 11.00
CA LEU A 45 -1.85 0.95 9.95
C LEU A 45 -1.27 1.51 8.65
N VAL A 46 -0.89 0.64 7.72
CA VAL A 46 -0.54 1.08 6.36
C VAL A 46 -1.55 0.49 5.40
N GLN A 47 -2.19 1.32 4.59
CA GLN A 47 -3.09 0.87 3.53
C GLN A 47 -2.42 1.06 2.18
N CYS A 48 -2.32 -0.02 1.42
CA CYS A 48 -1.88 0.01 0.03
C CYS A 48 -3.09 -0.15 -0.90
N SER A 49 -3.30 0.81 -1.81
CA SER A 49 -4.23 0.68 -2.92
C SER A 49 -3.50 0.29 -4.19
N ILE A 50 -4.01 -0.73 -4.86
CA ILE A 50 -3.57 -1.18 -6.17
C ILE A 50 -4.69 -0.88 -7.15
N LEU A 51 -4.38 -0.15 -8.22
CA LEU A 51 -5.30 0.20 -9.30
C LEU A 51 -4.76 -0.34 -10.61
N TYR A 52 -5.61 -1.01 -11.38
CA TYR A 52 -5.36 -1.43 -12.75
C TYR A 52 -6.09 -0.49 -13.72
N ASP A 53 -5.34 0.42 -14.33
CA ASP A 53 -5.81 1.40 -15.30
C ASP A 53 -5.26 1.06 -16.70
N VAL A 54 -6.15 0.61 -17.59
CA VAL A 54 -5.80 0.22 -18.96
C VAL A 54 -5.35 1.38 -19.84
N THR A 55 -5.60 2.62 -19.42
CA THR A 55 -5.25 3.83 -20.17
C THR A 55 -3.84 4.33 -19.86
N ARG A 56 -3.18 3.79 -18.82
CA ARG A 56 -1.85 4.21 -18.36
C ARG A 56 -0.74 3.22 -18.70
N ASN A 57 0.50 3.71 -18.66
CA ASN A 57 1.71 2.89 -18.76
C ASN A 57 2.73 3.35 -17.69
N PRO A 58 3.02 2.55 -16.64
CA PRO A 58 2.49 1.21 -16.38
C PRO A 58 1.00 1.21 -16.04
N ARG A 59 0.31 0.10 -16.34
CA ARG A 59 -1.13 -0.08 -16.08
C ARG A 59 -1.45 -0.25 -14.60
N VAL A 60 -0.50 -0.77 -13.83
CA VAL A 60 -0.65 -0.97 -12.39
C VAL A 60 -0.10 0.27 -11.68
N ILE A 61 -0.90 0.83 -10.80
CA ILE A 61 -0.50 1.89 -9.87
C ILE A 61 -0.69 1.36 -8.46
N THR A 62 0.37 1.44 -7.66
CA THR A 62 0.34 1.10 -6.24
C THR A 62 0.62 2.35 -5.43
N ASN A 63 -0.22 2.66 -4.45
CA ASN A 63 -0.01 3.75 -3.49
C ASN A 63 -0.19 3.20 -2.08
N CYS A 64 0.82 3.35 -1.23
CA CYS A 64 0.75 2.98 0.17
C CYS A 64 0.82 4.22 1.06
N TYR A 65 0.01 4.26 2.12
CA TYR A 65 -0.09 5.39 3.04
C TYR A 65 -0.34 4.93 4.47
N GLU A 66 0.22 5.69 5.41
CA GLU A 66 -0.02 5.52 6.83
C GLU A 66 -1.42 6.02 7.21
N LEU A 67 -2.08 5.29 8.10
CA LEU A 67 -3.39 5.61 8.66
C LEU A 67 -3.19 5.92 10.15
N HIS A 68 -3.14 7.21 10.48
CA HIS A 68 -3.06 7.72 11.87
C HIS A 68 -4.43 7.91 12.51
#